data_AF-A0A9E3SJ88-F1
#
_entry.id   AF-A0A9E3SJ88-F1
#
_cell.length_a   1.000
_cell.length_b   1.000
_cell.length_c   1.000
_cell.angle_alpha   90.00
_cell.angle_beta   90.00
_cell.angle_gamma   90.00
#
_symmetry.space_group_name_H-M   'P 1'
#
loop_
_entity.id
_entity.type
_entity.pdbx_description
1 polymer ?
#
loop_
_entity_poly.entity_id
_entity_poly.type
_entity_poly.pdbx_seq_one_letter_code
_entity_poly.pdbx_strand_id
1 'polypeptide(L)'
;MADTSKFTNTMYDAARKAAYRSAEVYAGGEMTGSKELPQPLRENLGTRRVPKVSNVRFPDADPIVGKFIQENEKHNVDVVLVNPPAPDGKSIWIRTQHRVGRRSRENMIWGQVELAQMAAILYPDYRVAIIDAIAERMTWPEFEAKINEMKPRFYVTHVTAPTLTNDMYGCFVAKTLGAITITFGTHVTPLAIETMRPHPALDYILRGEPDMTLREVVDTISGKTEFSEEVEHLYRSTDAEWEPKAAEIDLTTGQYDMTHVKGLVWRSKGE
;
A
#
# COMPACT_ATOMS: atom_id res chain seq x y z
N MET A 1 -45.25 -6.84 31.65
CA MET A 1 -43.77 -6.80 31.59
C MET A 1 -43.36 -7.57 30.35
N ALA A 2 -43.12 -6.85 29.26
CA ALA A 2 -42.50 -7.38 28.05
C ALA A 2 -41.28 -6.47 27.79
N ASP A 3 -40.11 -7.10 27.76
CA ASP A 3 -38.80 -6.50 27.73
C ASP A 3 -38.55 -5.77 26.39
N THR A 4 -38.59 -4.44 26.42
CA THR A 4 -38.13 -3.61 25.30
C THR A 4 -36.62 -3.51 25.35
N SER A 5 -35.95 -4.50 24.76
CA SER A 5 -34.51 -4.45 24.55
C SER A 5 -34.17 -3.23 23.68
N LYS A 6 -33.26 -2.40 24.20
CA LYS A 6 -32.81 -1.17 23.56
C LYS A 6 -32.16 -1.51 22.21
N PHE A 7 -32.58 -0.83 21.15
CA PHE A 7 -31.89 -0.85 19.87
C PHE A 7 -30.50 -0.20 20.08
N THR A 8 -29.46 -1.02 20.14
CA THR A 8 -28.10 -0.56 20.44
C THR A 8 -27.40 -0.07 19.17
N ASN A 9 -26.34 0.73 19.33
CA ASN A 9 -25.51 1.17 18.19
C ASN A 9 -24.96 -0.02 17.38
N THR A 10 -24.75 -1.16 18.02
CA THR A 10 -24.32 -2.40 17.37
C THR A 10 -25.38 -2.96 16.41
N MET A 11 -26.67 -2.83 16.75
CA MET A 11 -27.78 -3.23 15.87
C MET A 11 -27.94 -2.25 14.68
N TYR A 12 -27.64 -0.97 14.88
CA TYR A 12 -27.61 0.04 13.81
C TYR A 12 -26.51 -0.23 12.79
N ASP A 13 -25.29 -0.53 13.24
CA ASP A 13 -24.16 -0.83 12.34
C ASP A 13 -24.37 -2.13 11.56
N ALA A 14 -25.00 -3.14 12.16
CA ALA A 14 -25.36 -4.38 11.48
C ALA A 14 -26.38 -4.15 10.34
N ALA A 15 -27.41 -3.34 10.59
CA ALA A 15 -28.40 -2.96 9.58
C ALA A 15 -27.79 -2.09 8.46
N ARG A 16 -26.88 -1.16 8.80
CA ARG A 16 -26.14 -0.35 7.84
C ARG A 16 -25.30 -1.22 6.91
N LYS A 17 -24.57 -2.20 7.46
CA LYS A 17 -23.70 -3.11 6.70
C LYS A 17 -24.48 -4.03 5.76
N ALA A 18 -25.72 -4.38 6.12
CA ALA A 18 -26.64 -5.15 5.26
C ALA A 18 -27.23 -4.30 4.11
N ALA A 19 -27.52 -3.01 4.35
CA ALA A 19 -28.06 -2.08 3.35
C ALA A 19 -27.06 -1.71 2.24
N TYR A 20 -25.75 -1.70 2.52
CA TYR A 20 -24.71 -1.50 1.50
C TYR A 20 -24.53 -2.68 0.53
N ARG A 21 -25.22 -3.82 0.77
CA ARG A 21 -25.16 -5.02 -0.09
C ARG A 21 -26.44 -5.29 -0.88
N SER A 22 -27.47 -4.44 -0.79
CA SER A 22 -28.67 -4.57 -1.64
C SER A 22 -28.44 -3.95 -3.02
N ALA A 23 -28.96 -4.59 -4.07
CA ALA A 23 -28.92 -4.07 -5.44
C ALA A 23 -29.70 -2.74 -5.62
N GLU A 24 -30.56 -2.40 -4.66
CA GLU A 24 -31.26 -1.12 -4.61
C GLU A 24 -30.55 -0.16 -3.63
N VAL A 25 -30.25 1.04 -4.11
CA VAL A 25 -29.63 2.13 -3.34
C VAL A 25 -30.55 2.50 -2.18
N TYR A 26 -30.03 2.44 -0.95
CA TYR A 26 -30.75 2.85 0.25
C TYR A 26 -31.14 4.34 0.18
N ALA A 27 -32.38 4.62 -0.23
CA ALA A 27 -32.96 5.95 -0.20
C ALA A 27 -33.45 6.25 1.23
N GLY A 28 -32.54 6.76 2.08
CA GLY A 28 -32.79 7.06 3.49
C GLY A 28 -34.20 7.55 3.82
N GLY A 29 -34.86 6.79 4.71
CA GLY A 29 -36.24 6.97 5.15
C GLY A 29 -36.40 7.82 6.41
N GLU A 30 -37.57 8.42 6.52
CA GLU A 30 -38.03 9.43 7.47
C GLU A 30 -38.02 8.99 8.95
N MET A 31 -37.64 9.89 9.87
CA MET A 31 -37.95 9.82 11.31
C MET A 31 -38.00 11.27 11.84
N THR A 32 -39.05 11.86 12.41
CA THR A 32 -40.40 11.47 12.82
C THR A 32 -41.24 12.76 12.82
N GLY A 33 -42.51 12.71 12.45
CA GLY A 33 -43.45 13.80 12.76
C GLY A 33 -44.03 13.58 14.16
N SER A 34 -44.43 14.62 14.89
CA SER A 34 -45.05 14.49 16.25
C SER A 34 -46.18 13.45 16.36
N LYS A 35 -46.80 13.04 15.25
CA LYS A 35 -47.84 12.01 15.20
C LYS A 35 -47.34 10.58 15.38
N GLU A 36 -46.05 10.32 15.20
CA GLU A 36 -45.44 8.98 15.21
C GLU A 36 -44.69 8.67 16.52
N LEU A 37 -44.65 9.61 17.48
CA LEU A 37 -44.04 9.40 18.79
C LEU A 37 -44.99 8.66 19.77
N PRO A 38 -44.47 7.82 20.68
CA PRO A 38 -45.26 7.19 21.75
C PRO A 38 -45.96 8.23 22.64
N GLN A 39 -47.17 7.89 23.12
CA GLN A 39 -48.04 8.78 23.89
C GLN A 39 -47.38 9.55 25.06
N PRO A 40 -46.55 8.94 25.93
CA PRO A 40 -45.91 9.66 27.04
C PRO A 40 -44.88 10.71 26.59
N LEU A 41 -44.31 10.58 25.38
CA LEU A 41 -43.40 11.59 24.82
C LEU A 41 -44.15 12.78 24.20
N ARG A 42 -45.45 12.64 23.91
CA ARG A 42 -46.28 13.70 23.32
C ARG A 42 -46.86 14.65 24.35
N GLU A 43 -47.03 14.20 25.60
CA GLU A 43 -47.66 14.96 26.68
C GLU A 43 -46.91 16.27 27.00
N ASN A 44 -45.59 16.32 26.78
CA ASN A 44 -44.74 17.47 27.10
C ASN A 44 -44.32 18.34 25.89
N LEU A 45 -44.78 18.05 24.67
CA LEU A 45 -44.30 18.73 23.45
C LEU A 45 -45.09 19.99 23.05
N GLY A 46 -46.08 20.40 23.86
CA GLY A 46 -46.96 21.53 23.55
C GLY A 46 -47.87 21.29 22.34
N THR A 47 -48.80 22.20 22.08
CA THR A 47 -49.81 22.05 20.99
C THR A 47 -49.28 22.42 19.60
N ARG A 48 -48.00 22.82 19.47
CA ARG A 48 -47.40 23.22 18.20
C ARG A 48 -46.97 21.99 17.39
N ARG A 49 -47.20 22.04 16.07
CA ARG A 49 -46.79 20.99 15.13
C ARG A 49 -45.26 20.91 15.08
N VAL A 50 -44.66 19.80 15.51
CA VAL A 50 -43.23 19.52 15.27
C VAL A 50 -43.02 19.30 13.76
N PRO A 51 -42.20 20.11 13.07
CA PRO A 51 -41.90 19.92 11.66
C PRO A 51 -41.21 18.57 11.44
N LYS A 52 -41.63 17.80 10.42
CA LYS A 52 -40.84 16.66 9.94
C LYS A 52 -39.55 17.24 9.34
N VAL A 53 -38.43 17.08 10.01
CA VAL A 53 -37.13 17.43 9.45
C VAL A 53 -36.72 16.28 8.55
N SER A 54 -36.54 16.54 7.25
CA SER A 54 -36.00 15.52 6.34
C SER A 54 -34.56 15.21 6.74
N ASN A 55 -34.20 13.93 6.83
CA ASN A 55 -32.80 13.54 7.00
C ASN A 55 -31.97 14.16 5.86
N VAL A 56 -30.82 14.73 6.21
CA VAL A 56 -29.90 15.31 5.24
C VAL A 56 -29.42 14.18 4.32
N ARG A 57 -29.76 14.27 3.03
CA ARG A 57 -29.22 13.37 2.00
C ARG A 57 -27.91 13.94 1.52
N PHE A 58 -26.81 13.40 2.02
CA PHE A 58 -25.49 13.71 1.48
C PHE A 58 -25.35 13.03 0.11
N PRO A 59 -24.84 13.73 -0.91
CA PRO A 59 -24.51 13.10 -2.18
C PRO A 59 -23.41 12.05 -1.95
N ASP A 60 -23.58 10.85 -2.51
CA ASP A 60 -22.60 9.77 -2.51
C ASP A 60 -22.12 9.54 -3.95
N ALA A 61 -20.84 9.82 -4.19
CA ALA A 61 -20.20 9.63 -5.49
C ALA A 61 -19.32 8.37 -5.52
N ASP A 62 -19.18 7.65 -4.41
CA ASP A 62 -18.26 6.52 -4.27
C ASP A 62 -18.54 5.41 -5.30
N PRO A 63 -19.79 5.04 -5.63
CA PRO A 63 -20.05 4.01 -6.65
C PRO A 63 -19.57 4.41 -8.05
N ILE A 64 -19.66 5.71 -8.38
CA ILE A 64 -19.25 6.24 -9.67
C ILE A 64 -17.71 6.28 -9.73
N VAL A 65 -17.09 6.84 -8.69
CA VAL A 65 -15.63 6.96 -8.60
C VAL A 65 -14.97 5.59 -8.52
N GLY A 66 -15.53 4.66 -7.75
CA GLY A 66 -15.01 3.29 -7.61
C GLY A 66 -14.93 2.54 -8.94
N LYS A 67 -15.93 2.72 -9.83
CA LYS A 67 -15.92 2.15 -11.17
C LYS A 67 -14.76 2.72 -12.02
N PHE A 68 -14.55 4.03 -11.98
CA PHE A 68 -13.43 4.67 -12.68
C PHE A 68 -12.06 4.25 -12.13
N ILE A 69 -11.95 3.98 -10.84
CA ILE A 69 -10.72 3.48 -10.21
C ILE A 69 -10.40 2.07 -10.72
N GLN A 70 -11.39 1.17 -10.73
CA GLN A 70 -11.21 -0.20 -11.19
C GLN A 70 -10.80 -0.27 -12.68
N GLU A 71 -11.38 0.61 -13.51
CA GLU A 71 -10.99 0.74 -14.92
C GLU A 71 -9.58 1.37 -15.10
N ASN A 72 -9.08 2.10 -14.09
CA ASN A 72 -7.75 2.72 -14.07
C ASN A 72 -6.64 1.89 -13.39
N GLU A 73 -6.94 0.66 -12.94
CA GLU A 73 -5.97 -0.27 -12.30
C GLU A 73 -4.85 -0.76 -13.24
N LYS A 74 -4.80 -0.25 -14.48
CA LYS A 74 -3.77 -0.62 -15.43
C LYS A 74 -2.41 -0.02 -15.01
N HIS A 75 -1.47 -0.91 -14.71
CA HIS A 75 -0.07 -0.56 -14.45
C HIS A 75 0.73 -0.41 -15.76
N ASN A 76 1.47 0.69 -15.91
CA ASN A 76 2.34 0.89 -17.09
C ASN A 76 3.71 0.23 -16.90
N VAL A 77 4.13 0.02 -15.66
CA VAL A 77 5.40 -0.63 -15.26
C VAL A 77 5.10 -1.70 -14.22
N ASP A 78 5.76 -2.85 -14.30
CA ASP A 78 5.55 -3.93 -13.34
C ASP A 78 6.35 -3.66 -12.06
N VAL A 79 7.63 -3.28 -12.19
CA VAL A 79 8.51 -2.95 -11.06
C VAL A 79 9.23 -1.63 -11.32
N VAL A 80 9.13 -0.67 -10.40
CA VAL A 80 10.01 0.51 -10.38
C VAL A 80 11.00 0.41 -9.23
N LEU A 81 12.28 0.56 -9.54
CA LEU A 81 13.39 0.53 -8.60
C LEU A 81 13.89 1.96 -8.38
N VAL A 82 13.95 2.41 -7.12
CA VAL A 82 14.04 3.84 -6.81
C VAL A 82 15.18 4.13 -5.83
N ASN A 83 16.05 5.06 -6.24
CA ASN A 83 16.83 5.90 -5.35
C ASN A 83 16.07 7.23 -5.19
N PRO A 84 15.37 7.47 -4.06
CA PRO A 84 14.34 8.51 -3.97
C PRO A 84 14.92 9.93 -3.94
N PRO A 85 14.11 10.98 -4.14
CA PRO A 85 14.59 12.36 -4.06
C PRO A 85 15.31 12.67 -2.74
N ALA A 86 16.21 13.65 -2.79
CA ALA A 86 16.80 14.20 -1.58
C ALA A 86 15.73 14.98 -0.77
N PRO A 87 15.87 15.09 0.57
CA PRO A 87 14.95 15.89 1.39
C PRO A 87 14.77 17.34 0.93
N ASP A 88 15.80 17.93 0.35
CA ASP A 88 15.78 19.30 -0.19
C ASP A 88 15.60 19.35 -1.72
N GLY A 89 15.43 18.19 -2.37
CA GLY A 89 15.31 18.03 -3.82
C GLY A 89 16.54 18.44 -4.64
N LYS A 90 17.69 18.73 -4.01
CA LYS A 90 18.85 19.32 -4.70
C LYS A 90 20.18 18.70 -4.30
N SER A 91 20.30 18.26 -3.06
CA SER A 91 21.54 17.72 -2.54
C SER A 91 21.82 16.31 -3.03
N ILE A 92 23.10 16.02 -3.25
CA ILE A 92 23.51 14.65 -3.54
C ILE A 92 23.64 13.89 -2.24
N TRP A 93 22.88 12.80 -2.13
CA TRP A 93 23.01 11.83 -1.06
C TRP A 93 23.64 10.55 -1.61
N ILE A 94 24.74 10.15 -1.01
CA ILE A 94 25.35 8.86 -1.27
C ILE A 94 24.51 7.81 -0.55
N ARG A 95 23.99 6.83 -1.29
CA ARG A 95 23.23 5.70 -0.77
C ARG A 95 23.73 4.43 -1.45
N THR A 96 24.06 3.39 -0.68
CA THR A 96 24.30 2.02 -1.20
C THR A 96 23.77 0.96 -0.23
N GLN A 97 23.43 -0.22 -0.76
CA GLN A 97 23.06 -1.41 0.01
C GLN A 97 24.05 -1.72 1.16
N HIS A 98 25.34 -1.38 0.99
CA HIS A 98 26.42 -1.78 1.89
C HIS A 98 26.95 -0.66 2.78
N ARG A 99 26.47 0.58 2.65
CA ARG A 99 26.95 1.71 3.46
C ARG A 99 25.82 2.63 3.89
N VAL A 100 25.91 3.07 5.14
CA VAL A 100 25.00 4.09 5.66
C VAL A 100 25.12 5.35 4.81
N GLY A 101 23.97 5.86 4.39
CA GLY A 101 23.89 6.99 3.49
C GLY A 101 24.34 8.27 4.16
N ARG A 102 24.82 9.20 3.35
CA ARG A 102 25.27 10.52 3.82
C ARG A 102 25.13 11.55 2.73
N ARG A 103 24.94 12.80 3.12
CA ARG A 103 25.04 13.93 2.19
C ARG A 103 26.48 14.04 1.68
N SER A 104 26.64 14.12 0.36
CA SER A 104 27.93 14.34 -0.28
C SER A 104 28.39 15.78 -0.06
N ARG A 105 29.64 15.98 0.38
CA ARG A 105 30.24 17.32 0.50
C ARG A 105 30.86 17.77 -0.82
N GLU A 106 31.29 16.80 -1.61
CA GLU A 106 32.02 16.96 -2.86
C GLU A 106 31.11 16.93 -4.09
N ASN A 107 29.78 16.78 -3.89
CA ASN A 107 28.82 16.53 -4.98
C ASN A 107 29.14 15.29 -5.83
N MET A 108 29.79 14.29 -5.21
CA MET A 108 30.08 13.01 -5.84
C MET A 108 28.82 12.14 -5.91
N ILE A 109 28.46 11.68 -7.12
CA ILE A 109 27.36 10.75 -7.39
C ILE A 109 27.92 9.32 -7.34
N TRP A 110 27.25 8.42 -6.62
CA TRP A 110 27.56 7.00 -6.62
C TRP A 110 26.51 6.28 -7.47
N GLY A 111 26.98 5.54 -8.48
CA GLY A 111 26.10 4.77 -9.36
C GLY A 111 25.29 3.73 -8.59
N GLN A 112 24.04 3.57 -8.99
CA GLN A 112 23.10 2.64 -8.36
C GLN A 112 23.24 1.23 -8.94
N VAL A 113 24.35 0.58 -8.61
CA VAL A 113 24.68 -0.78 -9.11
C VAL A 113 23.68 -1.80 -8.59
N GLU A 114 23.24 -1.67 -7.34
CA GLU A 114 22.25 -2.54 -6.72
C GLU A 114 20.88 -2.46 -7.41
N LEU A 115 20.45 -1.26 -7.85
CA LEU A 115 19.21 -1.10 -8.61
C LEU A 115 19.35 -1.72 -9.99
N ALA A 116 20.51 -1.57 -10.63
CA ALA A 116 20.78 -2.20 -11.92
C ALA A 116 20.82 -3.73 -11.82
N GLN A 117 21.41 -4.28 -10.75
CA GLN A 117 21.47 -5.72 -10.51
C GLN A 117 20.08 -6.31 -10.28
N MET A 118 19.26 -5.68 -9.43
CA MET A 118 17.87 -6.09 -9.24
C MET A 118 17.02 -5.94 -10.50
N ALA A 119 17.30 -4.95 -11.37
CA ALA A 119 16.65 -4.86 -12.66
C ALA A 119 17.04 -6.03 -13.58
N ALA A 120 18.32 -6.43 -13.56
CA ALA A 120 18.84 -7.50 -14.41
C ALA A 120 18.25 -8.87 -14.06
N ILE A 121 18.01 -9.16 -12.78
CA ILE A 121 17.37 -10.43 -12.38
C ILE A 121 15.86 -10.46 -12.68
N LEU A 122 15.21 -9.31 -12.87
CA LEU A 122 13.77 -9.20 -13.17
C LEU A 122 13.50 -9.14 -14.68
N TYR A 123 14.41 -8.58 -15.46
CA TYR A 123 14.34 -8.55 -16.92
C TYR A 123 14.76 -9.90 -17.51
N PRO A 124 14.13 -10.40 -18.59
CA PRO A 124 13.06 -9.79 -19.39
C PRO A 124 11.63 -10.12 -18.93
N ASP A 125 11.48 -10.88 -17.84
CA ASP A 125 10.19 -11.37 -17.37
C ASP A 125 9.23 -10.26 -16.94
N TYR A 126 9.77 -9.13 -16.49
CA TYR A 126 9.03 -7.97 -16.02
C TYR A 126 9.41 -6.70 -16.76
N ARG A 127 8.45 -5.79 -16.94
CA ARG A 127 8.72 -4.41 -17.37
C ARG A 127 9.27 -3.64 -16.18
N VAL A 128 10.58 -3.43 -16.17
CA VAL A 128 11.29 -2.75 -15.08
C VAL A 128 11.66 -1.32 -15.48
N ALA A 129 11.53 -0.38 -14.54
CA ALA A 129 12.08 0.96 -14.65
C ALA A 129 12.98 1.27 -13.46
N ILE A 130 14.01 2.09 -13.67
CA ILE A 130 14.87 2.62 -12.60
C ILE A 130 14.69 4.14 -12.55
N ILE A 131 14.53 4.68 -11.34
CA ILE A 131 14.59 6.11 -11.08
C ILE A 131 15.76 6.38 -10.14
N ASP A 132 16.76 7.10 -10.63
CA ASP A 132 17.81 7.68 -9.79
C ASP A 132 17.55 9.18 -9.60
N ALA A 133 16.68 9.51 -8.65
CA ALA A 133 16.28 10.89 -8.39
C ALA A 133 17.45 11.75 -7.88
N ILE A 134 18.48 11.14 -7.28
CA ILE A 134 19.67 11.87 -6.83
C ILE A 134 20.53 12.27 -8.03
N ALA A 135 20.79 11.33 -8.95
CA ALA A 135 21.56 11.63 -10.16
C ALA A 135 20.81 12.61 -11.09
N GLU A 136 19.49 12.46 -11.21
CA GLU A 136 18.62 13.34 -12.00
C GLU A 136 18.34 14.69 -11.32
N ARG A 137 18.74 14.89 -10.05
CA ARG A 137 18.37 16.05 -9.21
C ARG A 137 16.87 16.31 -9.20
N MET A 138 16.11 15.23 -9.20
CA MET A 138 14.65 15.26 -9.29
C MET A 138 14.06 15.76 -7.99
N THR A 139 13.16 16.74 -8.11
CA THR A 139 12.37 17.26 -7.00
C THR A 139 11.19 16.33 -6.69
N TRP A 140 10.61 16.49 -5.50
CA TRP A 140 9.43 15.70 -5.10
C TRP A 140 8.23 15.84 -6.07
N PRO A 141 7.85 17.05 -6.54
CA PRO A 141 6.77 17.16 -7.53
C PRO A 141 7.06 16.45 -8.86
N GLU A 142 8.31 16.50 -9.33
CA GLU A 142 8.71 15.79 -10.55
C GLU A 142 8.67 14.27 -10.35
N PHE A 143 9.11 13.81 -9.17
CA PHE A 143 9.07 12.41 -8.80
C PHE A 143 7.64 11.87 -8.70
N GLU A 144 6.73 12.61 -8.03
CA GLU A 144 5.32 12.26 -7.94
C GLU A 144 4.66 12.16 -9.33
N ALA A 145 4.96 13.11 -10.22
CA ALA A 145 4.48 13.07 -11.60
C ALA A 145 4.97 11.82 -12.34
N LYS A 146 6.25 11.46 -12.18
CA LYS A 146 6.87 10.29 -12.83
C LYS A 146 6.28 8.98 -12.29
N ILE A 147 6.06 8.86 -10.98
CA ILE A 147 5.42 7.68 -10.39
C ILE A 147 3.96 7.56 -10.84
N ASN A 148 3.22 8.68 -10.91
CA ASN A 148 1.84 8.70 -11.39
C ASN A 148 1.72 8.35 -12.88
N GLU A 149 2.72 8.72 -13.70
CA GLU A 149 2.79 8.29 -15.11
C GLU A 149 3.08 6.78 -15.22
N MET A 150 4.05 6.28 -14.46
CA MET A 150 4.45 4.87 -14.49
C MET A 150 3.40 3.92 -13.90
N LYS A 151 2.59 4.39 -12.94
CA LYS A 151 1.61 3.57 -12.20
C LYS A 151 2.17 2.18 -11.85
N PRO A 152 3.27 2.09 -11.09
CA PRO A 152 3.97 0.84 -10.88
C PRO A 152 3.09 -0.17 -10.12
N ARG A 153 3.18 -1.46 -10.45
CA ARG A 153 2.59 -2.51 -9.60
C ARG A 153 3.41 -2.73 -8.34
N PHE A 154 4.74 -2.75 -8.47
CA PHE A 154 5.68 -2.81 -7.35
C PHE A 154 6.57 -1.56 -7.32
N TYR A 155 6.59 -0.90 -6.17
CA TYR A 155 7.48 0.22 -5.87
C TYR A 155 8.56 -0.25 -4.91
N VAL A 156 9.81 -0.32 -5.37
CA VAL A 156 10.95 -0.77 -4.58
C VAL A 156 11.87 0.41 -4.33
N THR A 157 12.02 0.84 -3.09
CA THR A 157 12.88 1.99 -2.75
C THR A 157 14.02 1.60 -1.82
N HIS A 158 15.17 2.18 -2.10
CA HIS A 158 16.29 2.14 -1.19
C HIS A 158 16.04 3.08 0.00
N VAL A 159 16.33 2.61 1.21
CA VAL A 159 16.16 3.35 2.46
C VAL A 159 17.46 3.45 3.22
N THR A 160 17.75 4.65 3.73
CA THR A 160 18.88 4.86 4.63
C THR A 160 18.50 5.67 5.87
N ALA A 161 19.22 5.47 6.97
CA ALA A 161 18.81 6.00 8.27
C ALA A 161 18.64 7.54 8.28
N PRO A 162 19.55 8.35 7.68
CA PRO A 162 19.40 9.80 7.71
C PRO A 162 18.25 10.37 6.87
N THR A 163 17.72 9.59 5.92
CA THR A 163 16.62 10.01 5.05
C THR A 163 15.37 9.15 5.21
N LEU A 164 15.28 8.32 6.24
CA LEU A 164 14.19 7.35 6.43
C LEU A 164 12.80 7.96 6.19
N THR A 165 12.44 9.01 6.93
CA THR A 165 11.11 9.63 6.84
C THR A 165 10.84 10.21 5.45
N ASN A 166 11.87 10.73 4.79
CA ASN A 166 11.80 11.23 3.41
C ASN A 166 11.59 10.06 2.42
N ASP A 167 12.31 8.96 2.59
CA ASP A 167 12.22 7.81 1.71
C ASP A 167 10.84 7.12 1.85
N MET A 168 10.27 7.13 3.06
CA MET A 168 8.91 6.64 3.34
C MET A 168 7.80 7.49 2.71
N TYR A 169 8.06 8.77 2.40
CA TYR A 169 7.12 9.59 1.63
C TYR A 169 6.92 9.01 0.22
N GLY A 170 7.99 8.47 -0.39
CA GLY A 170 7.89 7.76 -1.67
C GLY A 170 6.99 6.52 -1.59
N CYS A 171 7.11 5.73 -0.50
CA CYS A 171 6.20 4.60 -0.26
C CYS A 171 4.75 5.07 -0.14
N PHE A 172 4.49 6.15 0.60
CA PHE A 172 3.15 6.72 0.70
C PHE A 172 2.58 7.11 -0.66
N VAL A 173 3.33 7.87 -1.48
CA VAL A 173 2.91 8.28 -2.83
C VAL A 173 2.63 7.08 -3.72
N ALA A 174 3.48 6.05 -3.71
CA ALA A 174 3.25 4.86 -4.51
C ALA A 174 2.02 4.07 -4.03
N LYS A 175 1.82 3.99 -2.71
CA LYS A 175 0.71 3.26 -2.08
C LYS A 175 -0.64 3.87 -2.44
N THR A 176 -0.77 5.19 -2.54
CA THR A 176 -2.02 5.85 -2.94
C THR A 176 -2.42 5.54 -4.38
N LEU A 177 -1.47 5.10 -5.21
CA LEU A 177 -1.69 4.65 -6.59
C LEU A 177 -1.95 3.13 -6.69
N GLY A 178 -2.03 2.43 -5.55
CA GLY A 178 -2.28 0.99 -5.50
C GLY A 178 -1.02 0.12 -5.64
N ALA A 179 0.18 0.71 -5.65
CA ALA A 179 1.42 -0.07 -5.72
C ALA A 179 1.66 -0.87 -4.43
N ILE A 180 2.26 -2.05 -4.58
CA ILE A 180 2.87 -2.79 -3.48
C ILE A 180 4.24 -2.18 -3.20
N THR A 181 4.47 -1.76 -1.95
CA THR A 181 5.67 -1.02 -1.57
C THR A 181 6.67 -1.93 -0.88
N ILE A 182 7.91 -1.87 -1.33
CA ILE A 182 9.00 -2.74 -0.90
C ILE A 182 10.21 -1.85 -0.60
N THR A 183 10.91 -2.14 0.50
CA THR A 183 12.14 -1.42 0.83
C THR A 183 13.28 -2.34 1.12
N PHE A 184 14.49 -1.83 0.92
CA PHE A 184 15.74 -2.50 1.25
C PHE A 184 16.79 -1.46 1.69
N GLY A 185 17.92 -1.93 2.19
CA GLY A 185 19.09 -1.11 2.48
C GLY A 185 19.61 -1.27 3.91
N THR A 186 20.74 -0.61 4.19
CA THR A 186 21.47 -0.81 5.46
C THR A 186 20.66 -0.51 6.72
N HIS A 187 19.65 0.36 6.62
CA HIS A 187 18.85 0.76 7.78
C HIS A 187 17.84 -0.31 8.19
N VAL A 188 17.14 -0.88 7.20
CA VAL A 188 16.02 -1.78 7.46
C VAL A 188 16.49 -3.19 7.85
N THR A 189 17.68 -3.62 7.39
CA THR A 189 18.24 -4.94 7.74
C THR A 189 18.36 -5.20 9.26
N PRO A 190 18.90 -4.27 10.07
CA PRO A 190 18.95 -4.43 11.53
C PRO A 190 17.68 -3.97 12.27
N LEU A 191 16.82 -3.15 11.64
CA LEU A 191 15.70 -2.47 12.32
C LEU A 191 14.33 -2.70 11.63
N ALA A 192 14.14 -3.82 10.93
CA ALA A 192 13.00 -4.04 10.06
C ALA A 192 11.64 -3.82 10.76
N ILE A 193 11.42 -4.48 11.90
CA ILE A 193 10.15 -4.42 12.64
C ILE A 193 9.87 -3.01 13.15
N GLU A 194 10.85 -2.37 13.78
CA GLU A 194 10.71 -1.02 14.34
C GLU A 194 10.61 0.05 13.25
N THR A 195 11.20 -0.18 12.08
CA THR A 195 11.00 0.68 10.90
C THR A 195 9.59 0.53 10.35
N MET A 196 9.08 -0.70 10.28
CA MET A 196 7.78 -0.98 9.71
C MET A 196 6.65 -0.44 10.59
N ARG A 197 6.73 -0.56 11.93
CA ARG A 197 5.64 -0.15 12.84
C ARG A 197 5.06 1.26 12.61
N PRO A 198 5.85 2.34 12.45
CA PRO A 198 5.33 3.69 12.19
C PRO A 198 4.98 3.98 10.72
N HIS A 199 5.28 3.09 9.77
CA HIS A 199 5.13 3.34 8.33
C HIS A 199 4.13 2.37 7.68
N PRO A 200 2.81 2.55 7.86
CA PRO A 200 1.78 1.63 7.36
C PRO A 200 1.74 1.55 5.83
N ALA A 201 2.22 2.58 5.14
CA ALA A 201 2.34 2.58 3.68
C ALA A 201 3.43 1.66 3.15
N LEU A 202 4.29 1.09 4.01
CA LEU A 202 5.34 0.13 3.65
C LEU A 202 4.81 -1.30 3.84
N ASP A 203 4.72 -2.08 2.77
CA ASP A 203 4.18 -3.45 2.80
C ASP A 203 5.26 -4.49 3.15
N TYR A 204 6.42 -4.40 2.49
CA TYR A 204 7.48 -5.41 2.58
C TYR A 204 8.87 -4.79 2.81
N ILE A 205 9.69 -5.47 3.60
CA ILE A 205 11.12 -5.18 3.78
C ILE A 205 11.93 -6.39 3.33
N LEU A 206 12.88 -6.16 2.44
CA LEU A 206 13.92 -7.14 2.07
C LEU A 206 15.05 -7.01 3.07
N ARG A 207 15.25 -8.04 3.89
CA ARG A 207 16.25 -8.07 4.96
C ARG A 207 17.48 -8.84 4.50
N GLY A 208 18.64 -8.18 4.52
CA GLY A 208 19.89 -8.77 4.02
C GLY A 208 20.08 -8.44 2.55
N GLU A 209 20.55 -9.41 1.76
CA GLU A 209 20.73 -9.23 0.31
C GLU A 209 19.36 -9.26 -0.40
N PRO A 210 19.01 -8.24 -1.19
CA PRO A 210 17.63 -8.03 -1.64
C PRO A 210 17.30 -8.77 -2.93
N ASP A 211 18.29 -9.16 -3.73
CA ASP A 211 18.12 -9.60 -5.12
C ASP A 211 17.11 -10.74 -5.28
N MET A 212 17.46 -11.93 -4.82
CA MET A 212 16.61 -13.12 -5.04
C MET A 212 15.33 -13.07 -4.20
N THR A 213 15.36 -12.45 -3.02
CA THR A 213 14.14 -12.22 -2.22
C THR A 213 13.18 -11.30 -2.96
N LEU A 214 13.65 -10.22 -3.60
CA LEU A 214 12.80 -9.35 -4.42
C LEU A 214 12.18 -10.13 -5.57
N ARG A 215 13.00 -10.91 -6.28
CA ARG A 215 12.54 -11.71 -7.41
C ARG A 215 11.45 -12.69 -6.97
N GLU A 216 11.67 -13.40 -5.86
CA GLU A 216 10.67 -14.31 -5.26
C GLU A 216 9.39 -13.61 -4.85
N VAL A 217 9.46 -12.43 -4.22
CA VAL A 217 8.27 -11.64 -3.86
C VAL A 217 7.46 -11.30 -5.11
N VAL A 218 8.12 -10.78 -6.15
CA VAL A 218 7.46 -10.37 -7.39
C VAL A 218 6.85 -11.59 -8.10
N ASP A 219 7.57 -12.70 -8.22
CA ASP A 219 7.09 -13.93 -8.86
C ASP A 219 5.90 -14.53 -8.11
N THR A 220 6.03 -14.67 -6.79
CA THR A 220 4.99 -15.23 -5.90
C THR A 220 3.70 -14.42 -6.00
N ILE A 221 3.76 -13.10 -5.88
CA ILE A 221 2.58 -12.22 -5.94
C ILE A 221 2.01 -12.14 -7.37
N SER A 222 2.85 -12.30 -8.40
CA SER A 222 2.41 -12.41 -9.79
C SER A 222 1.72 -13.73 -10.12
N GLY A 223 1.80 -14.73 -9.23
CA GLY A 223 1.33 -16.08 -9.48
C GLY A 223 2.19 -16.85 -10.48
N LYS A 224 3.47 -16.49 -10.63
CA LYS A 224 4.38 -17.16 -11.56
C LYS A 224 4.92 -18.44 -10.92
N THR A 225 4.77 -19.56 -11.62
CA THR A 225 5.23 -20.89 -11.17
C THR A 225 6.12 -21.59 -12.19
N GLU A 226 6.37 -20.97 -13.35
CA GLU A 226 7.19 -21.48 -14.43
C GLU A 226 8.33 -20.50 -14.73
N PHE A 227 9.53 -21.00 -14.91
CA PHE A 227 10.76 -20.20 -14.99
C PHE A 227 11.70 -20.72 -16.08
N SER A 228 12.63 -19.88 -16.52
CA SER A 228 13.73 -20.33 -17.37
C SER A 228 14.74 -21.13 -16.55
N GLU A 229 15.52 -21.99 -17.21
CA GLU A 229 16.54 -22.82 -16.54
C GLU A 229 17.54 -21.96 -15.75
N GLU A 230 17.90 -20.78 -16.27
CA GLU A 230 18.82 -19.85 -15.61
C GLU A 230 18.22 -19.27 -14.32
N VAL A 231 16.93 -18.90 -14.34
CA VAL A 231 16.24 -18.36 -13.16
C VAL A 231 16.06 -19.45 -12.11
N GLU A 232 15.67 -20.67 -12.52
CA GLU A 232 15.60 -21.81 -11.58
C GLU A 232 16.97 -22.12 -10.97
N HIS A 233 18.04 -22.07 -11.76
CA HIS A 233 19.39 -22.26 -11.25
C HIS A 233 19.75 -21.20 -10.21
N LEU A 234 19.45 -19.92 -10.45
CA LEU A 234 19.68 -18.85 -9.48
C LEU A 234 18.93 -19.11 -8.17
N TYR A 235 17.65 -19.46 -8.24
CA TYR A 235 16.87 -19.82 -7.06
C TYR A 235 17.50 -20.97 -6.27
N ARG A 236 17.77 -22.10 -6.93
CA ARG A 236 18.30 -23.30 -6.26
C ARG A 236 19.73 -23.13 -5.76
N SER A 237 20.51 -22.24 -6.38
CA SER A 237 21.85 -21.88 -5.92
C SER A 237 21.81 -21.00 -4.66
N THR A 238 20.74 -20.22 -4.50
CA THR A 238 20.53 -19.33 -3.34
C THR A 238 19.86 -20.07 -2.18
N ASP A 239 18.89 -20.93 -2.49
CA ASP A 239 18.15 -21.74 -1.55
C ASP A 239 17.88 -23.14 -2.14
N ALA A 240 18.58 -24.15 -1.61
CA ALA A 240 18.46 -25.52 -2.09
C ALA A 240 17.06 -26.13 -1.86
N GLU A 241 16.28 -25.58 -0.94
CA GLU A 241 14.92 -26.02 -0.60
C GLU A 241 13.84 -25.21 -1.33
N TRP A 242 14.23 -24.28 -2.21
CA TRP A 242 13.26 -23.44 -2.91
C TRP A 242 12.36 -24.26 -3.84
N GLU A 243 11.07 -23.94 -3.77
CA GLU A 243 10.03 -24.45 -4.64
C GLU A 243 9.14 -23.30 -5.14
N PRO A 244 8.68 -23.37 -6.40
CA PRO A 244 7.82 -22.34 -6.96
C PRO A 244 6.45 -22.35 -6.28
N LYS A 245 6.01 -21.19 -5.78
CA LYS A 245 4.71 -21.04 -5.12
C LYS A 245 4.06 -19.71 -5.49
N ALA A 246 2.77 -19.75 -5.84
CA ALA A 246 1.95 -18.56 -6.02
C ALA A 246 1.41 -18.09 -4.66
N ALA A 247 1.27 -16.78 -4.45
CA ALA A 247 0.71 -16.25 -3.22
C ALA A 247 -0.79 -16.57 -3.13
N GLU A 248 -1.21 -17.07 -1.97
CA GLU A 248 -2.61 -17.10 -1.59
C GLU A 248 -2.98 -15.77 -0.90
N ILE A 249 -4.18 -15.27 -1.13
CA ILE A 249 -4.68 -14.07 -0.44
C ILE A 249 -5.53 -14.52 0.76
N ASP A 250 -5.17 -14.08 1.96
CA ASP A 250 -6.04 -14.19 3.12
C ASP A 250 -7.22 -13.23 2.95
N LEU A 251 -8.40 -13.77 2.65
CA LEU A 251 -9.62 -12.99 2.42
C LEU A 251 -10.08 -12.17 3.64
N THR A 252 -9.57 -12.47 4.83
CA THR A 252 -9.88 -11.74 6.06
C THR A 252 -9.09 -10.44 6.16
N THR A 253 -7.81 -10.50 5.78
CA THR A 253 -6.87 -9.39 5.92
C THR A 253 -6.59 -8.69 4.59
N GLY A 254 -6.87 -9.33 3.47
CA GLY A 254 -6.51 -8.89 2.12
C GLY A 254 -5.00 -9.01 1.83
N GLN A 255 -4.24 -9.70 2.68
CA GLN A 255 -2.78 -9.82 2.55
C GLN A 255 -2.38 -11.13 1.85
N TYR A 256 -1.27 -11.09 1.13
CA TYR A 256 -0.65 -12.28 0.55
C TYR A 256 0.05 -13.12 1.62
N ASP A 257 -0.12 -14.44 1.61
CA ASP A 257 0.71 -15.37 2.38
C ASP A 257 2.12 -15.43 1.75
N MET A 258 3.08 -14.86 2.48
CA MET A 258 4.49 -14.79 2.08
C MET A 258 5.39 -15.54 3.07
N THR A 259 4.85 -16.50 3.83
CA THR A 259 5.60 -17.23 4.87
C THR A 259 6.75 -18.07 4.33
N HIS A 260 6.69 -18.51 3.06
CA HIS A 260 7.74 -19.30 2.42
C HIS A 260 8.93 -18.45 1.94
N VAL A 261 8.75 -17.15 1.73
CA VAL A 261 9.80 -16.28 1.16
C VAL A 261 10.84 -15.93 2.23
N LYS A 262 12.05 -16.50 2.08
CA LYS A 262 13.16 -16.26 3.01
C LYS A 262 13.71 -14.83 2.85
N GLY A 263 14.08 -14.20 3.97
CA GLY A 263 14.62 -12.83 3.98
C GLY A 263 13.57 -11.71 3.87
N LEU A 264 12.28 -12.04 3.83
CA LEU A 264 11.19 -11.07 3.79
C LEU A 264 10.68 -10.73 5.20
N VAL A 265 10.39 -9.45 5.44
CA VAL A 265 9.67 -8.97 6.63
C VAL A 265 8.42 -8.24 6.16
N TRP A 266 7.27 -8.57 6.76
CA TRP A 266 5.96 -8.01 6.43
C TRP A 266 5.02 -8.13 7.63
N ARG A 267 3.93 -7.36 7.63
CA ARG A 267 2.93 -7.43 8.71
C ARG A 267 1.97 -8.58 8.48
N SER A 268 1.85 -9.50 9.43
CA SER A 268 0.83 -10.54 9.41
C SER A 268 -0.29 -10.17 10.37
N LYS A 269 -1.52 -10.03 9.87
CA LYS A 269 -2.70 -9.68 10.69
C LYS A 269 -2.55 -8.35 11.45
N GLY A 270 -1.77 -7.43 10.90
CA GLY A 270 -1.55 -6.09 11.45
C GLY A 270 -0.34 -5.94 12.37
N GLU A 271 0.41 -7.02 12.64
CA GLU A 271 1.64 -7.02 13.44
C GLU A 271 2.88 -7.34 12.62
#